data_AF-A0A7J6LW41-F1
#
_entry.id   AF-A0A7J6LW41-F1
#
_cell.length_a   1.000
_cell.length_b   1.000
_cell.length_c   1.000
_cell.angle_alpha   90.00
_cell.angle_beta   90.00
_cell.angle_gamma   90.00
#
_symmetry.space_group_name_H-M   'P 1'
#
loop_
_entity.id
_entity.type
_entity.pdbx_description
1 polymer ?
#
loop_
_entity_poly.entity_id
_entity_poly.type
_entity_poly.pdbx_seq_one_letter_code
_entity_poly.pdbx_strand_id
1 'polypeptide(L)'
;MDSTRIRSDSQKLPGPPPPLRGCPLSTIMLDRSFLRDSERHSDDAFDASVPVSSVDFFLSHSWSADGFWKQMAIFICSSTSATYKIMVFSSVAASYLFVFGGRYRWREELIASCLGFVSFLISLVVIPLYNHRNTIVFLDKCCIQQKDPTAKSYGISRLAEYLCASDKLLILWSPDYLDRLWCVYELAVFLRTHDKEDVIVVNLDHLKLCVTLMLTQVMSILILSLDWQQAF
;
A
#
# COMPACT_ATOMS: atom_id res chain seq x y z
N MET A 1 14.47 45.18 18.82
CA MET A 1 13.80 43.89 18.54
C MET A 1 14.00 43.66 17.06
N ASP A 2 15.02 42.89 16.73
CA ASP A 2 15.67 42.84 15.42
C ASP A 2 15.24 41.56 14.68
N SER A 3 14.53 41.72 13.57
CA SER A 3 13.81 40.68 12.83
C SER A 3 14.63 40.09 11.67
N THR A 4 15.94 39.91 11.84
CA THR A 4 16.86 39.63 10.72
C THR A 4 17.85 38.47 10.94
N ARG A 5 17.47 37.42 11.68
CA ARG A 5 18.28 36.18 11.77
C ARG A 5 17.46 34.89 11.69
N ILE A 6 16.95 34.58 10.49
CA ILE A 6 16.79 33.19 10.04
C ILE A 6 17.26 33.17 8.58
N ARG A 7 18.58 33.35 8.39
CA ARG A 7 19.23 33.20 7.09
C ARG A 7 19.84 31.80 7.06
N SER A 8 19.13 30.89 6.41
CA SER A 8 19.61 29.70 5.71
C SER A 8 21.06 29.26 6.03
N ASP A 9 21.26 28.51 7.10
CA ASP A 9 22.38 27.57 7.20
C ASP A 9 22.01 26.29 6.44
N SER A 10 21.72 26.44 5.14
CA SER A 10 21.88 25.34 4.21
C SER A 10 23.39 25.14 4.05
N GLN A 11 23.96 24.26 4.88
CA GLN A 11 25.31 23.73 4.67
C GLN A 11 25.44 23.35 3.19
N LYS A 12 26.19 24.16 2.44
CA LYS A 12 26.60 23.83 1.08
C LYS A 12 27.51 22.61 1.18
N LEU A 13 26.93 21.42 1.00
CA LEU A 13 27.68 20.23 0.66
C LEU A 13 28.53 20.56 -0.59
N PRO A 14 29.85 20.29 -0.58
CA PRO A 14 30.71 20.59 -1.72
C PRO A 14 30.43 19.57 -2.83
N GLY A 15 29.51 19.89 -3.72
CA GLY A 15 29.17 19.06 -4.88
C GLY A 15 27.77 19.33 -5.43
N PRO A 16 27.44 18.81 -6.62
CA PRO A 16 26.05 18.76 -7.08
C PRO A 16 25.21 18.00 -6.04
N PRO A 17 23.93 18.40 -5.84
CA PRO A 17 23.06 17.70 -4.91
C PRO A 17 22.99 16.21 -5.32
N PRO A 18 23.02 15.26 -4.36
CA PRO A 18 22.89 13.86 -4.68
C PRO A 18 21.56 13.61 -5.42
N PRO A 19 21.47 12.59 -6.28
CA PRO A 19 20.22 12.25 -6.94
C PRO A 19 19.12 11.92 -5.92
N LEU A 20 17.86 12.11 -6.34
CA LEU A 20 16.71 11.59 -5.58
C LEU A 20 16.81 10.06 -5.49
N ARG A 21 16.14 9.46 -4.52
CA ARG A 21 16.10 8.01 -4.33
C ARG A 21 14.67 7.49 -4.30
N GLY A 22 14.47 6.30 -4.86
CA GLY A 22 13.18 5.62 -4.85
C GLY A 22 13.34 4.16 -4.52
N CYS A 23 12.30 3.54 -3.96
CA CYS A 23 12.29 2.13 -3.62
C CYS A 23 11.33 1.36 -4.55
N PRO A 24 11.68 0.17 -5.04
CA PRO A 24 10.74 -0.66 -5.78
C PRO A 24 9.49 -0.97 -4.94
N LEU A 25 8.30 -0.75 -5.50
CA LEU A 25 7.03 -1.01 -4.82
C LEU A 25 6.94 -2.47 -4.36
N SER A 26 7.42 -3.41 -5.17
CA SER A 26 7.46 -4.83 -4.83
C SER A 26 8.22 -5.12 -3.54
N THR A 27 9.26 -4.36 -3.22
CA THR A 27 10.03 -4.53 -1.97
C THR A 27 9.17 -4.17 -0.76
N ILE A 28 8.45 -3.05 -0.83
CA ILE A 28 7.53 -2.61 0.24
C ILE A 28 6.32 -3.55 0.36
N MET A 29 5.84 -4.08 -0.77
CA MET A 29 4.76 -5.07 -0.78
C MET A 29 5.17 -6.40 -0.16
N LEU A 30 6.41 -6.84 -0.33
CA LEU A 30 6.90 -8.11 0.21
C LEU A 30 7.34 -8.02 1.68
N ASP A 31 7.82 -6.86 2.12
CA ASP A 31 8.24 -6.64 3.50
C ASP A 31 7.45 -5.52 4.19
N ARG A 32 6.58 -5.92 5.13
CA ARG A 32 5.79 -4.98 5.94
C ARG A 32 6.62 -4.13 6.89
N SER A 33 7.87 -4.50 7.18
CA SER A 33 8.74 -3.78 8.13
C SER A 33 8.99 -2.33 7.72
N PHE A 34 8.95 -2.07 6.41
CA PHE A 34 9.06 -0.75 5.81
C PHE A 34 7.91 0.19 6.20
N LEU A 35 6.70 -0.36 6.41
CA LEU A 35 5.50 0.40 6.76
C LEU A 35 5.24 0.46 8.27
N ARG A 36 6.14 -0.08 9.09
CA ARG A 36 6.05 0.00 10.55
C ARG A 36 6.91 1.13 11.08
N ASP A 37 6.37 1.84 12.06
CA ASP A 37 7.09 2.84 12.85
C ASP A 37 8.10 2.12 13.77
N SER A 38 9.25 1.78 13.21
CA SER A 38 10.35 1.15 13.95
C SER A 38 11.69 1.52 13.33
N GLU A 39 12.61 2.01 14.15
CA GLU A 39 13.97 2.34 13.74
C GLU A 39 14.85 1.11 13.46
N ARG A 40 14.41 -0.09 13.89
CA ARG A 40 15.23 -1.32 13.91
C ARG A 40 15.77 -1.84 12.56
N HIS A 41 15.39 -1.25 11.43
CA HIS A 41 15.85 -1.67 10.09
C HIS A 41 15.99 -0.48 9.13
N SER A 42 16.36 0.70 9.65
CA SER A 42 16.41 1.91 8.83
C SER A 42 17.52 1.92 7.78
N ASP A 43 18.67 1.26 8.05
CA ASP A 43 19.76 1.13 7.07
C ASP A 43 19.36 0.17 5.94
N ASP A 44 18.88 -1.03 6.30
CA ASP A 44 18.35 -1.99 5.33
C ASP A 44 17.26 -1.34 4.45
N ALA A 45 16.48 -0.44 5.05
CA ALA A 45 15.44 0.26 4.33
C ALA A 45 15.99 1.30 3.33
N PHE A 46 17.04 2.02 3.69
CA PHE A 46 17.70 2.98 2.80
C PHE A 46 18.48 2.29 1.69
N ASP A 47 19.15 1.18 1.99
CA ASP A 47 19.92 0.38 1.04
C ASP A 47 19.04 -0.28 -0.03
N ALA A 48 17.76 -0.51 0.28
CA ALA A 48 16.76 -0.98 -0.68
C ALA A 48 16.36 0.08 -1.73
N SER A 49 16.67 1.36 -1.50
CA SER A 49 16.38 2.44 -2.45
C SER A 49 17.49 2.61 -3.48
N VAL A 50 17.13 3.10 -4.68
CA VAL A 50 18.06 3.35 -5.79
C VAL A 50 17.99 4.81 -6.25
N PRO A 51 19.08 5.39 -6.79
CA PRO A 51 19.05 6.72 -7.39
C PRO A 51 18.07 6.80 -8.57
N VAL A 52 17.23 7.83 -8.59
CA VAL A 52 16.21 8.06 -9.62
C VAL A 52 16.06 9.53 -9.97
N SER A 53 15.51 9.80 -11.16
CA SER A 53 15.13 11.15 -11.60
C SER A 53 13.69 11.52 -11.24
N SER A 54 12.81 10.52 -11.11
CA SER A 54 11.39 10.65 -10.78
C SER A 54 10.90 9.39 -10.07
N VAL A 55 9.71 9.45 -9.48
CA VAL A 55 9.03 8.30 -8.85
C VAL A 55 7.60 8.18 -9.35
N ASP A 56 7.09 6.96 -9.50
CA ASP A 56 5.73 6.73 -9.99
C ASP A 56 4.67 7.11 -8.93
N PHE A 57 4.95 6.82 -7.66
CA PHE A 57 4.07 7.15 -6.55
C PHE A 57 4.82 7.73 -5.35
N PHE A 58 4.28 8.80 -4.79
CA PHE A 58 4.61 9.26 -3.46
C PHE A 58 3.68 8.59 -2.44
N LEU A 59 4.22 7.76 -1.54
CA LEU A 59 3.43 7.08 -0.50
C LEU A 59 3.25 7.98 0.72
N SER A 60 2.11 8.66 0.81
CA SER A 60 1.76 9.48 1.98
C SER A 60 0.87 8.71 2.95
N HIS A 61 1.22 8.72 4.23
CA HIS A 61 0.52 7.94 5.24
C HIS A 61 0.81 8.43 6.67
N SER A 62 -0.08 8.14 7.62
CA SER A 62 0.24 8.31 9.04
C SER A 62 1.02 7.12 9.59
N TRP A 63 2.09 7.40 10.32
CA TRP A 63 2.90 6.38 11.01
C TRP A 63 2.17 5.67 12.16
N SER A 64 1.13 6.30 12.72
CA SER A 64 0.31 5.69 13.78
C SER A 64 -0.55 4.52 13.26
N ALA A 65 -0.88 4.53 11.96
CA ALA A 65 -1.71 3.53 11.34
C ALA A 65 -0.94 2.21 11.23
N ASP A 66 -1.67 1.11 11.47
CA ASP A 66 -1.10 -0.22 11.48
C ASP A 66 -0.50 -0.60 10.10
N GLY A 67 0.73 -1.10 10.12
CA GLY A 67 1.51 -1.43 8.93
C GLY A 67 0.90 -2.55 8.08
N PHE A 68 0.19 -3.50 8.68
CA PHE A 68 -0.47 -4.59 7.94
C PHE A 68 -1.60 -4.04 7.07
N TRP A 69 -2.42 -3.14 7.61
CA TRP A 69 -3.52 -2.54 6.83
C TRP A 69 -3.00 -1.63 5.73
N LYS A 70 -1.90 -0.90 5.96
CA LYS A 70 -1.19 -0.14 4.92
C LYS A 70 -0.70 -1.03 3.78
N GLN A 71 -0.07 -2.16 4.12
CA GLN A 71 0.41 -3.13 3.12
C GLN A 71 -0.75 -3.73 2.32
N MET A 72 -1.84 -4.13 3.00
CA MET A 72 -3.02 -4.69 2.34
C MET A 72 -3.71 -3.68 1.41
N ALA A 73 -3.76 -2.41 1.82
CA ALA A 73 -4.24 -1.32 1.00
C ALA A 73 -3.44 -1.17 -0.29
N ILE A 74 -2.10 -1.28 -0.22
CA ILE A 74 -1.22 -1.24 -1.40
C ILE A 74 -1.50 -2.44 -2.33
N PHE A 75 -1.65 -3.66 -1.82
CA PHE A 75 -2.00 -4.82 -2.65
C PHE A 75 -3.33 -4.64 -3.39
N ILE A 76 -4.34 -4.13 -2.69
CA ILE A 76 -5.68 -3.98 -3.26
C ILE A 76 -5.73 -2.82 -4.27
N CYS A 77 -5.09 -1.68 -3.98
CA CYS A 77 -5.05 -0.57 -4.94
C CYS A 77 -4.20 -0.87 -6.17
N SER A 78 -3.20 -1.76 -6.03
CA SER A 78 -2.35 -2.24 -7.12
C SER A 78 -2.95 -3.44 -7.87
N SER A 79 -4.13 -3.91 -7.47
CA SER A 79 -4.84 -5.00 -8.15
C SER A 79 -5.52 -4.53 -9.42
N THR A 80 -5.50 -5.39 -10.45
CA THR A 80 -6.10 -5.07 -11.76
C THR A 80 -7.50 -5.66 -11.88
N SER A 81 -8.22 -5.24 -12.93
CA SER A 81 -9.51 -5.85 -13.29
C SER A 81 -9.44 -7.38 -13.47
N ALA A 82 -8.27 -7.94 -13.80
CA ALA A 82 -8.07 -9.39 -13.91
C ALA A 82 -8.26 -10.11 -12.57
N THR A 83 -7.73 -9.57 -11.47
CA THR A 83 -7.88 -10.12 -10.10
C THR A 83 -9.36 -10.23 -9.74
N TYR A 84 -10.14 -9.18 -10.00
CA TYR A 84 -11.58 -9.16 -9.72
C TYR A 84 -12.37 -10.09 -10.65
N LYS A 85 -11.98 -10.22 -11.92
CA LYS A 85 -12.59 -11.19 -12.84
C LYS A 85 -12.37 -12.63 -12.38
N ILE A 86 -11.19 -12.97 -11.85
CA ILE A 86 -10.91 -14.30 -11.28
C ILE A 86 -11.85 -14.57 -10.09
N MET A 87 -12.03 -13.59 -9.20
CA MET A 87 -12.96 -13.67 -8.08
C MET A 87 -14.42 -13.91 -8.52
N VAL A 88 -14.90 -13.11 -9.48
CA VAL A 88 -16.27 -13.22 -9.99
C VAL A 88 -16.48 -14.56 -10.69
N PHE A 89 -15.54 -14.96 -11.55
CA PHE A 89 -15.62 -16.23 -12.28
C PHE A 89 -15.63 -17.43 -11.32
N SER A 90 -14.76 -17.45 -10.31
CA SER A 90 -14.71 -18.54 -9.35
C SER A 90 -15.99 -18.63 -8.51
N SER A 91 -16.56 -17.49 -8.13
CA SER A 91 -17.82 -17.42 -7.38
C SER A 91 -19.02 -17.90 -8.21
N VAL A 92 -19.12 -17.47 -9.48
CA VAL A 92 -20.19 -17.90 -10.40
C VAL A 92 -20.05 -19.39 -10.72
N ALA A 93 -18.84 -19.89 -10.96
CA ALA A 93 -18.60 -21.29 -11.21
C ALA A 93 -19.03 -22.15 -10.01
N ALA A 94 -18.68 -21.75 -8.78
CA ALA A 94 -19.12 -22.43 -7.56
C ALA A 94 -20.65 -22.43 -7.41
N SER A 95 -21.31 -21.30 -7.67
CA SER A 95 -22.77 -21.18 -7.60
C SER A 95 -23.49 -21.99 -8.68
N TYR A 96 -22.93 -22.05 -9.90
CA TYR A 96 -23.46 -22.88 -10.97
C TYR A 96 -23.38 -24.37 -10.60
N LEU A 97 -22.25 -24.81 -10.03
CA LEU A 97 -22.11 -26.19 -9.54
C LEU A 97 -23.13 -26.50 -8.44
N PHE A 98 -23.43 -25.56 -7.55
CA PHE A 98 -24.46 -25.70 -6.51
C PHE A 98 -25.87 -25.92 -7.09
N VAL A 99 -26.27 -25.07 -8.04
CA VAL A 99 -27.64 -25.11 -8.59
C VAL A 99 -27.86 -26.35 -9.47
N PHE A 100 -26.87 -26.72 -10.29
CA PHE A 100 -27.03 -27.75 -11.31
C PHE A 100 -26.35 -29.09 -10.98
N GLY A 101 -25.52 -29.14 -9.95
CA GLY A 101 -24.82 -30.35 -9.49
C GLY A 101 -25.71 -31.36 -8.77
N GLY A 102 -26.87 -30.93 -8.27
CA GLY A 102 -27.81 -31.75 -7.51
C GLY A 102 -27.44 -31.89 -6.03
N ARG A 103 -28.41 -32.29 -5.20
CA ARG A 103 -28.37 -32.26 -3.72
C ARG A 103 -27.26 -33.08 -3.04
N TYR A 104 -26.48 -33.88 -3.79
CA TYR A 104 -25.49 -34.81 -3.23
C TYR A 104 -24.02 -34.38 -3.44
N ARG A 105 -23.74 -33.14 -3.89
CA ARG A 105 -22.39 -32.68 -4.28
C ARG A 105 -21.79 -31.55 -3.41
N TRP A 106 -22.28 -31.40 -2.19
CA TRP A 106 -21.86 -30.32 -1.28
C TRP A 106 -20.34 -30.32 -1.00
N ARG A 107 -19.69 -31.49 -0.97
CA ARG A 107 -18.23 -31.60 -0.76
C ARG A 107 -17.46 -31.01 -1.93
N GLU A 108 -17.86 -31.36 -3.14
CA GLU A 108 -17.25 -30.87 -4.38
C GLU A 108 -17.42 -29.35 -4.52
N GLU A 109 -18.57 -28.81 -4.10
CA GLU A 109 -18.86 -27.37 -4.09
C GLU A 109 -18.03 -26.62 -3.04
N LEU A 110 -17.89 -27.17 -1.84
CA LEU A 110 -17.03 -26.60 -0.80
C LEU A 110 -15.57 -26.58 -1.29
N ILE A 111 -15.10 -27.67 -1.89
CA ILE A 111 -13.76 -27.74 -2.48
C ILE A 111 -13.60 -26.72 -3.60
N ALA A 112 -14.55 -26.62 -4.53
CA ALA A 112 -14.51 -25.64 -5.62
C ALA A 112 -14.50 -24.19 -5.10
N SER A 113 -15.29 -23.90 -4.07
CA SER A 113 -15.34 -22.57 -3.43
C SER A 113 -14.02 -22.24 -2.73
N CYS A 114 -13.45 -23.20 -1.99
CA CYS A 114 -12.14 -23.05 -1.36
C CYS A 114 -11.03 -22.83 -2.40
N LEU A 115 -11.00 -23.61 -3.48
CA LEU A 115 -10.04 -23.43 -4.58
C LEU A 115 -10.21 -22.06 -5.25
N GLY A 116 -11.45 -21.64 -5.48
CA GLY A 116 -11.80 -20.33 -6.01
C GLY A 116 -11.28 -19.19 -5.12
N PHE A 117 -11.53 -19.27 -3.82
CA PHE A 117 -11.05 -18.31 -2.84
C PHE A 117 -9.52 -18.28 -2.74
N VAL A 118 -8.87 -19.45 -2.69
CA VAL A 118 -7.40 -19.54 -2.69
C VAL A 118 -6.82 -18.96 -3.98
N SER A 119 -7.41 -19.26 -5.14
CA SER A 119 -6.97 -18.70 -6.42
C SER A 119 -7.09 -17.17 -6.44
N PHE A 120 -8.16 -16.63 -5.85
CA PHE A 120 -8.33 -15.19 -5.66
C PHE A 120 -7.24 -14.60 -4.77
N LEU A 121 -6.99 -15.18 -3.60
CA LEU A 121 -5.95 -14.71 -2.68
C LEU A 121 -4.55 -14.74 -3.32
N ILE A 122 -4.23 -15.82 -4.05
CA ILE A 122 -2.97 -15.92 -4.81
C ILE A 122 -2.92 -14.82 -5.88
N SER A 123 -4.00 -14.61 -6.64
CA SER A 123 -4.05 -13.57 -7.68
C SER A 123 -3.93 -12.16 -7.12
N LEU A 124 -4.44 -11.90 -5.91
CA LEU A 124 -4.36 -10.63 -5.21
C LEU A 124 -2.93 -10.29 -4.77
N VAL A 125 -2.04 -11.28 -4.67
CA VAL A 125 -0.63 -11.07 -4.35
C VAL A 125 0.23 -11.12 -5.62
N VAL A 126 0.10 -12.17 -6.42
CA VAL A 126 1.00 -12.43 -7.56
C VAL A 126 0.81 -11.42 -8.69
N ILE A 127 -0.43 -11.06 -9.03
CA ILE A 127 -0.68 -10.14 -10.15
C ILE A 127 -0.12 -8.74 -9.85
N PRO A 128 -0.39 -8.12 -8.68
CA PRO A 128 0.23 -6.84 -8.34
C PRO A 128 1.76 -6.88 -8.31
N LEU A 129 2.36 -7.92 -7.71
CA LEU A 129 3.82 -8.05 -7.67
C LEU A 129 4.44 -8.14 -9.07
N TYR A 130 3.79 -8.84 -9.99
CA TYR A 130 4.24 -8.94 -11.36
C TYR A 130 4.09 -7.61 -12.12
N ASN A 131 2.92 -6.98 -12.02
CA ASN A 131 2.60 -5.76 -12.78
C ASN A 131 3.41 -4.55 -12.28
N HIS A 132 3.70 -4.48 -10.99
CA HIS A 132 4.39 -3.36 -10.35
C HIS A 132 5.86 -3.66 -10.04
N ARG A 133 6.46 -4.68 -10.66
CA ARG A 133 7.88 -5.05 -10.45
C ARG A 133 8.88 -3.94 -10.78
N ASN A 134 8.50 -3.01 -11.65
CA ASN A 134 9.32 -1.88 -12.08
C ASN A 134 8.80 -0.54 -11.55
N THR A 135 7.74 -0.55 -10.74
CA THR A 135 7.18 0.67 -10.15
C THR A 135 8.11 1.12 -9.02
N ILE A 136 8.58 2.36 -9.10
CA ILE A 136 9.40 3.01 -8.09
C ILE A 136 8.54 3.97 -7.30
N VAL A 137 8.65 3.91 -5.98
CA VAL A 137 7.91 4.78 -5.08
C VAL A 137 8.82 5.53 -4.13
N PHE A 138 8.38 6.72 -3.75
CA PHE A 138 8.92 7.40 -2.59
C PHE A 138 8.26 6.87 -1.32
N LEU A 139 9.08 6.37 -0.41
CA LEU A 139 8.74 6.14 0.98
C LEU A 139 9.85 6.78 1.82
N ASP A 140 9.48 7.72 2.69
CA ASP A 140 10.38 8.48 3.56
C ASP A 140 11.45 7.61 4.26
N LYS A 141 11.05 6.48 4.82
CA LYS A 141 11.95 5.52 5.49
C LYS A 141 13.01 4.91 4.57
N CYS A 142 12.69 4.74 3.28
CA CYS A 142 13.61 4.21 2.28
C CYS A 142 14.45 5.30 1.60
N CYS A 143 13.86 6.45 1.36
CA CYS A 143 14.43 7.45 0.44
C CYS A 143 15.20 8.54 1.18
N ILE A 144 15.02 8.65 2.49
CA ILE A 144 15.73 9.58 3.38
C ILE A 144 16.57 8.78 4.38
N GLN A 145 17.86 9.12 4.45
CA GLN A 145 18.77 8.50 5.40
C GLN A 145 18.35 8.82 6.83
N GLN A 146 18.04 7.80 7.63
CA GLN A 146 17.43 8.01 8.95
C GLN A 146 18.43 8.19 10.10
N LYS A 147 19.65 7.63 9.98
CA LYS A 147 20.62 7.58 11.10
C LYS A 147 21.49 8.83 11.22
N ASP A 148 21.98 9.37 10.11
CA ASP A 148 22.77 10.59 10.13
C ASP A 148 21.83 11.81 10.19
N PRO A 149 21.84 12.60 11.28
CA PRO A 149 20.97 13.77 11.40
C PRO A 149 21.17 14.80 10.29
N THR A 150 22.39 14.91 9.76
CA THR A 150 22.73 15.86 8.69
C THR A 150 22.11 15.41 7.38
N ALA A 151 22.37 14.18 6.95
CA ALA A 151 21.74 13.59 5.77
C ALA A 151 20.21 13.51 5.90
N LYS A 152 19.68 13.23 7.09
CA LYS A 152 18.24 13.21 7.36
C LYS A 152 17.62 14.59 7.15
N SER A 153 18.18 15.61 7.79
CA SER A 153 17.71 17.00 7.65
C SER A 153 17.80 17.46 6.20
N TYR A 154 18.89 17.12 5.51
CA TYR A 154 19.05 17.39 4.09
C TYR A 154 18.00 16.67 3.23
N GLY A 155 17.74 15.39 3.48
CA GLY A 155 16.69 14.64 2.77
C GLY A 155 15.29 15.19 3.00
N ILE A 156 14.96 15.58 4.23
CA ILE A 156 13.68 16.23 4.57
C ILE A 156 13.56 17.59 3.86
N SER A 157 14.66 18.35 3.75
CA SER A 157 14.65 19.65 3.06
C SER A 157 14.28 19.53 1.58
N ARG A 158 14.41 18.33 1.00
CA ARG A 158 14.12 18.00 -0.40
C ARG A 158 12.77 17.33 -0.61
N LEU A 159 11.91 17.27 0.41
CA LEU A 159 10.59 16.63 0.30
C LEU A 159 9.72 17.26 -0.81
N ALA A 160 9.78 18.58 -0.97
CA ALA A 160 9.11 19.26 -2.07
C ALA A 160 9.62 18.83 -3.45
N GLU A 161 10.92 18.55 -3.60
CA GLU A 161 11.48 18.03 -4.85
C GLU A 161 10.94 16.63 -5.17
N TYR A 162 10.81 15.77 -4.16
CA TYR A 162 10.19 14.46 -4.33
C TYR A 162 8.73 14.59 -4.78
N LEU A 163 7.95 15.44 -4.13
CA LEU A 163 6.54 15.67 -4.50
C LEU A 163 6.40 16.20 -5.92
N CYS A 164 7.26 17.13 -6.34
CA CYS A 164 7.29 17.63 -7.72
C CYS A 164 7.75 16.59 -8.75
N ALA A 165 8.57 15.63 -8.34
CA ALA A 165 9.10 14.56 -9.20
C ALA A 165 8.28 13.26 -9.14
N SER A 166 7.11 13.30 -8.49
CA SER A 166 6.22 12.16 -8.33
C SER A 166 5.06 12.25 -9.30
N ASP A 167 4.80 11.19 -10.08
CA ASP A 167 3.67 11.21 -11.02
C ASP A 167 2.32 11.22 -10.29
N LYS A 168 2.23 10.55 -9.14
CA LYS A 168 1.00 10.41 -8.35
C LYS A 168 1.25 10.47 -6.85
N LEU A 169 0.23 10.90 -6.11
CA LEU A 169 0.21 10.85 -4.65
C LEU A 169 -0.73 9.74 -4.19
N LEU A 170 -0.18 8.68 -3.57
CA LEU A 170 -0.97 7.61 -2.98
C LEU A 170 -1.10 7.83 -1.47
N ILE A 171 -2.31 8.18 -1.04
CA ILE A 171 -2.68 8.44 0.35
C ILE A 171 -3.27 7.17 0.97
N LEU A 172 -2.59 6.63 1.97
CA LEU A 172 -3.13 5.58 2.84
C LEU A 172 -3.89 6.25 3.99
N TRP A 173 -5.17 6.50 3.75
CA TRP A 173 -6.00 7.33 4.61
C TRP A 173 -6.35 6.62 5.93
N SER A 174 -5.96 7.26 7.03
CA SER A 174 -6.38 6.95 8.40
C SER A 174 -7.09 8.15 9.03
N PRO A 175 -7.91 7.96 10.08
CA PRO A 175 -8.62 9.07 10.73
C PRO A 175 -7.74 10.23 11.20
N ASP A 176 -6.50 9.94 11.59
CA ASP A 176 -5.53 10.93 12.08
C ASP A 176 -4.63 11.52 10.97
N TYR A 177 -4.87 11.18 9.69
CA TYR A 177 -4.01 11.60 8.59
C TYR A 177 -3.90 13.13 8.47
N LEU A 178 -5.04 13.84 8.54
CA LEU A 178 -5.05 15.30 8.48
C LEU A 178 -4.61 16.00 9.78
N ASP A 179 -4.46 15.26 10.88
CA ASP A 179 -3.90 15.79 12.13
C ASP A 179 -2.36 15.87 12.07
N ARG A 180 -1.73 15.16 11.12
CA ARG A 180 -0.28 15.14 10.92
C ARG A 180 0.15 16.27 10.00
N LEU A 181 0.92 17.22 10.54
CA LEU A 181 1.47 18.35 9.79
C LEU A 181 2.16 17.95 8.49
N TRP A 182 2.98 16.88 8.51
CA TRP A 182 3.71 16.41 7.34
C TRP A 182 2.78 15.87 6.24
N CYS A 183 1.75 15.11 6.60
CA CYS A 183 0.76 14.61 5.64
C CYS A 183 -0.02 15.75 4.98
N VAL A 184 -0.42 16.77 5.75
CA VAL A 184 -1.08 17.97 5.22
C VAL A 184 -0.14 18.76 4.30
N TYR A 185 1.12 18.91 4.69
CA TYR A 185 2.15 19.54 3.86
C TYR A 185 2.33 18.80 2.51
N GLU A 186 2.44 17.47 2.54
CA GLU A 186 2.60 16.65 1.34
C GLU A 186 1.43 16.83 0.37
N LEU A 187 0.20 16.72 0.87
CA LEU A 187 -1.01 16.93 0.07
C LEU A 187 -1.08 18.35 -0.51
N ALA A 188 -0.82 19.36 0.31
CA ALA A 188 -0.91 20.76 -0.13
C ALA A 188 0.16 21.12 -1.17
N VAL A 189 1.39 20.62 -1.00
CA VAL A 189 2.47 20.84 -1.97
C VAL A 189 2.22 20.07 -3.26
N PHE A 190 1.76 18.82 -3.19
CA PHE A 190 1.44 18.03 -4.37
C PHE A 190 0.34 18.69 -5.22
N LEU A 191 -0.76 19.10 -4.59
CA LEU A 191 -1.88 19.78 -5.28
C LEU A 191 -1.52 21.17 -5.82
N ARG A 192 -0.36 21.73 -5.47
CA ARG A 192 0.13 22.98 -6.05
C ARG A 192 0.77 22.75 -7.43
N THR A 193 1.28 21.55 -7.69
CA THR A 193 2.03 21.21 -8.91
C THR A 193 1.37 20.15 -9.78
N HIS A 194 0.35 19.46 -9.26
CA HIS A 194 -0.37 18.38 -9.94
C HIS A 194 -1.89 18.60 -9.88
N ASP A 195 -2.59 17.87 -10.73
CA ASP A 195 -4.05 17.86 -10.74
C ASP A 195 -4.59 16.96 -9.62
N LYS A 196 -5.83 17.22 -9.20
CA LYS A 196 -6.49 16.44 -8.14
C LYS A 196 -6.71 14.98 -8.54
N GLU A 197 -6.79 14.70 -9.84
CA GLU A 197 -6.93 13.37 -10.43
C GLU A 197 -5.69 12.48 -10.22
N ASP A 198 -4.53 13.09 -9.94
CA ASP A 198 -3.28 12.38 -9.64
C ASP A 198 -3.17 11.96 -8.17
N VAL A 199 -4.16 12.34 -7.34
CA VAL A 199 -4.26 11.92 -5.94
C VAL A 199 -5.14 10.67 -5.82
N ILE A 200 -4.54 9.58 -5.36
CA ILE A 200 -5.22 8.32 -5.10
C ILE A 200 -5.38 8.16 -3.59
N VAL A 201 -6.62 8.01 -3.11
CA VAL A 201 -6.91 7.84 -1.68
C VAL A 201 -7.44 6.44 -1.42
N VAL A 202 -6.79 5.71 -0.51
CA VAL A 202 -7.22 4.38 -0.06
C VAL A 202 -7.58 4.45 1.42
N ASN A 203 -8.86 4.29 1.73
CA ASN A 203 -9.37 4.35 3.10
C ASN A 203 -9.15 3.01 3.83
N LEU A 204 -8.33 3.04 4.88
CA LEU A 204 -7.96 1.84 5.63
C LEU A 204 -9.14 1.26 6.43
N ASP A 205 -10.11 2.06 6.86
CA ASP A 205 -11.27 1.58 7.62
C ASP A 205 -12.32 0.94 6.72
N HIS A 206 -12.54 1.50 5.52
CA HIS A 206 -13.34 0.83 4.49
C HIS A 206 -12.73 -0.52 4.10
N LEU A 207 -11.39 -0.57 3.99
CA LEU A 207 -10.70 -1.82 3.73
C LEU A 207 -10.92 -2.85 4.84
N LYS A 208 -10.74 -2.46 6.12
CA LYS A 208 -11.02 -3.33 7.27
C LYS A 208 -12.44 -3.86 7.23
N LEU A 209 -13.42 -2.99 6.99
CA LEU A 209 -14.82 -3.36 6.88
C LEU A 209 -15.04 -4.40 5.77
N CYS A 210 -14.51 -4.18 4.57
CA CYS A 210 -14.61 -5.12 3.45
C CYS A 210 -14.00 -6.49 3.79
N VAL A 211 -12.82 -6.51 4.42
CA VAL A 211 -12.18 -7.77 4.84
C VAL A 211 -13.00 -8.47 5.93
N THR A 212 -13.52 -7.73 6.92
CA THR A 212 -14.40 -8.29 7.95
C THR A 212 -15.68 -8.88 7.36
N LEU A 213 -16.32 -8.19 6.41
CA LEU A 213 -17.50 -8.70 5.69
C LEU A 213 -17.16 -9.96 4.89
N MET A 214 -16.01 -10.00 4.22
CA MET A 214 -15.56 -11.20 3.50
C MET A 214 -15.34 -12.38 4.45
N LEU A 215 -14.66 -12.16 5.59
CA LEU A 215 -14.40 -13.21 6.58
C LEU A 215 -15.70 -13.72 7.22
N THR A 216 -16.63 -12.83 7.55
CA THR A 216 -17.93 -13.22 8.11
C THR A 216 -18.75 -14.04 7.11
N GLN A 217 -18.74 -13.68 5.83
CA GLN A 217 -19.37 -14.48 4.78
C GLN A 217 -18.78 -15.88 4.66
N VAL A 218 -17.44 -16.01 4.67
CA VAL A 218 -16.75 -17.31 4.65
C VAL A 218 -17.14 -18.15 5.87
N MET A 219 -17.17 -17.55 7.06
CA MET A 219 -17.56 -18.23 8.29
C MET A 219 -19.02 -18.71 8.24
N SER A 220 -19.95 -17.91 7.72
CA SER A 220 -21.36 -18.33 7.56
C SER A 220 -21.49 -19.53 6.63
N ILE A 221 -20.74 -19.58 5.53
CA ILE A 221 -20.73 -20.73 4.59
C ILE A 221 -20.21 -21.98 5.31
N LEU A 222 -19.13 -21.85 6.09
CA LEU A 222 -18.56 -22.97 6.85
C LEU A 222 -19.55 -23.51 7.90
N ILE A 223 -20.21 -22.64 8.66
CA ILE A 223 -21.21 -23.05 9.66
C ILE A 223 -22.36 -23.80 9.00
N LEU A 224 -22.94 -23.24 7.94
CA LEU A 224 -24.03 -23.88 7.20
C LEU A 224 -23.61 -25.24 6.63
N SER A 225 -22.34 -25.38 6.21
CA SER A 225 -21.81 -26.66 5.73
C SER A 225 -21.69 -27.71 6.84
N LEU A 226 -21.32 -27.31 8.06
CA LEU A 226 -21.18 -28.21 9.21
C LEU A 226 -22.54 -28.67 9.73
N ASP A 227 -23.52 -27.76 9.83
CA ASP A 227 -24.89 -28.10 10.24
C ASP A 227 -25.51 -29.11 9.27
N TRP A 228 -25.21 -28.96 7.97
CA TRP A 228 -25.67 -29.89 6.94
C TRP A 228 -25.06 -31.29 7.10
N GLN A 229 -23.82 -31.41 7.58
CA GLN A 229 -23.19 -32.70 7.89
C GLN A 229 -23.79 -33.40 9.11
N GLN A 230 -24.42 -32.65 10.03
CA GLN A 230 -25.02 -33.24 11.23
C GLN A 230 -26.47 -33.68 11.00
N ALA A 231 -27.14 -33.10 10.00
CA ALA A 231 -28.54 -33.39 9.68
C ALA A 231 -28.75 -34.67 8.85
N PHE A 232 -27.70 -35.26 8.27
CA PHE A 232 -27.74 -36.43 7.38
C PHE A 232 -26.53 -37.35 7.58
#